data_AF-A0A0Q9ZYP0-F1
#
_entry.id   AF-A0A0Q9ZYP0-F1
#
_cell.length_a   1.000
_cell.length_b   1.000
_cell.length_c   1.000
_cell.angle_alpha   90.00
_cell.angle_beta   90.00
_cell.angle_gamma   90.00
#
_symmetry.space_group_name_H-M   'P 1'
#
loop_
_entity.id
_entity.type
_entity.pdbx_description
1 polymer ?
#
loop_
_entity_poly.entity_id
_entity_poly.type
_entity_poly.pdbx_seq_one_letter_code
_entity_poly.pdbx_strand_id
1 'polypeptide(L)'
;MARVLVVGADVRAERALLERLQRLAGLPEGRLSSCRGLDECDLLVVRDTPGLRHAALRMALQRPGMPFWIEHEDGGLVDGHAREDIVLEDRHIERVLCAISTVSPGAAAAHDSECLARGAKAVTRELRRRLRDRQGRTRLVLGNGQDLLLDFGADIVAVPGAPDARELPAWLGTGLDQARLEIPAPPAPENAPRLPLRTLLWQAGQHGDHWRDLDAKLDGGAVVRLSRWPDFRVIARQPEGFRLCSLLLKRPASLRECASMLGLESELVRHFVHSAYLCGYASLQAREGAAAPSPATPRDTGGATMLARVWRSLRQARH
;
A
#
# COMPACT_ATOMS: atom_id res chain seq x y z
N MET A 1 4.92 21.57 5.33
CA MET A 1 5.72 21.68 4.08
C MET A 1 4.74 21.41 2.95
N ALA A 2 4.60 22.33 2.00
CA ALA A 2 3.63 22.23 0.91
C ALA A 2 4.25 21.50 -0.29
N ARG A 3 3.58 20.44 -0.74
CA ARG A 3 4.07 19.56 -1.80
C ARG A 3 3.44 19.94 -3.14
N VAL A 4 4.28 20.22 -4.12
CA VAL A 4 3.86 20.67 -5.45
C VAL A 4 4.17 19.55 -6.44
N LEU A 5 3.18 19.09 -7.18
CA LEU A 5 3.38 18.17 -8.29
C LEU A 5 3.44 18.98 -9.58
N VAL A 6 4.57 18.92 -10.28
CA VAL A 6 4.74 19.57 -11.58
C VAL A 6 4.68 18.50 -12.68
N VAL A 7 3.75 18.63 -13.61
CA VAL A 7 3.56 17.67 -14.70
C VAL A 7 3.94 18.31 -16.04
N GLY A 8 4.84 17.65 -16.78
CA GLY A 8 5.29 18.09 -18.10
C GLY A 8 6.52 19.00 -18.09
N ALA A 9 7.15 19.23 -16.94
CA ALA A 9 8.42 19.93 -16.82
C ALA A 9 9.61 18.95 -16.68
N ASP A 10 10.78 19.36 -17.15
CA ASP A 10 12.04 18.67 -16.81
C ASP A 10 12.52 19.07 -15.40
N VAL A 11 13.53 18.36 -14.87
CA VAL A 11 14.05 18.58 -13.51
C VAL A 11 14.58 20.02 -13.31
N ARG A 12 15.06 20.69 -14.37
CA ARG A 12 15.58 22.06 -14.28
C ARG A 12 14.44 23.08 -14.26
N ALA A 13 13.45 22.92 -15.13
CA ALA A 13 12.26 23.76 -15.22
C ALA A 13 11.39 23.64 -13.95
N GLU A 14 11.23 22.42 -13.44
CA GLU A 14 10.55 22.15 -12.17
C GLU A 14 11.22 22.88 -11.00
N ARG A 15 12.55 22.80 -10.90
CA ARG A 15 13.31 23.48 -9.84
C ARG A 15 13.21 25.00 -9.96
N ALA A 16 13.30 25.55 -11.17
CA ALA A 16 13.15 26.98 -11.42
C ALA A 16 11.75 27.50 -11.05
N LEU A 17 10.70 26.71 -11.35
CA LEU A 17 9.32 27.03 -10.97
C LEU A 17 9.16 27.04 -9.44
N LEU A 18 9.69 26.05 -8.73
CA LEU A 18 9.63 26.01 -7.26
C LEU A 18 10.37 27.18 -6.60
N GLU A 19 11.58 27.49 -7.08
CA GLU A 19 12.37 28.64 -6.61
C GLU A 19 11.65 29.98 -6.88
N ARG A 20 10.87 30.07 -7.95
CA ARG A 20 10.03 31.24 -8.23
C ARG A 20 8.83 31.31 -7.31
N LEU A 21 8.07 30.23 -7.14
CA LEU A 21 6.90 30.17 -6.24
C LEU A 21 7.30 30.48 -4.79
N GLN A 22 8.47 30.00 -4.36
CA GLN A 22 9.02 30.28 -3.05
C GLN A 22 9.35 31.76 -2.84
N ARG A 23 9.98 32.40 -3.83
CA ARG A 23 10.26 33.85 -3.82
C ARG A 23 8.98 34.69 -3.81
N LEU A 24 7.98 34.31 -4.61
CA LEU A 24 6.71 35.03 -4.69
C LEU A 24 5.90 34.96 -3.39
N ALA A 25 5.95 33.84 -2.67
CA ALA A 25 5.22 33.67 -1.41
C ALA A 25 6.00 34.12 -0.15
N GLY A 26 7.24 34.60 -0.28
CA GLY A 26 8.07 34.99 0.87
C GLY A 26 8.33 33.84 1.86
N LEU A 27 8.25 32.59 1.42
CA LEU A 27 8.36 31.42 2.30
C LEU A 27 9.84 31.08 2.57
N PRO A 28 10.22 30.68 3.80
CA PRO A 28 11.58 30.25 4.10
C PRO A 28 11.97 29.02 3.26
N GLU A 29 13.27 28.88 2.96
CA GLU A 29 13.81 27.78 2.15
C GLU A 29 13.35 26.41 2.67
N GLY A 30 13.00 25.50 1.74
CA GLY A 30 12.49 24.16 2.07
C GLY A 30 11.02 24.04 2.46
N ARG A 31 10.23 25.14 2.53
CA ARG A 31 8.77 25.04 2.78
C ARG A 31 7.96 24.48 1.59
N LEU A 32 8.48 24.60 0.37
CA LEU A 32 7.92 24.01 -0.85
C LEU A 32 8.81 22.88 -1.33
N SER A 33 8.21 21.75 -1.68
CA SER A 33 8.94 20.60 -2.22
C SER A 33 8.23 19.98 -3.40
N SER A 34 9.01 19.53 -4.39
CA SER A 34 8.47 18.68 -5.45
C SER A 34 7.97 17.35 -4.90
N CYS A 35 6.86 16.86 -5.43
CA CYS A 35 6.40 15.50 -5.25
C CYS A 35 6.15 14.84 -6.61
N ARG A 36 6.27 13.51 -6.65
CA ARG A 36 6.08 12.72 -7.89
C ARG A 36 4.73 12.02 -7.96
N GLY A 37 3.94 12.10 -6.89
CA GLY A 37 2.67 11.39 -6.74
C GLY A 37 1.50 12.36 -6.54
N LEU A 38 0.41 12.12 -7.25
CA LEU A 38 -0.82 12.90 -7.13
C LEU A 38 -1.46 12.79 -5.73
N ASP A 39 -1.24 11.66 -5.05
CA ASP A 39 -1.79 11.37 -3.72
C ASP A 39 -1.13 12.20 -2.60
N GLU A 40 0.01 12.80 -2.95
CA GLU A 40 0.90 13.54 -2.07
C GLU A 40 1.02 15.02 -2.47
N CYS A 41 0.32 15.48 -3.51
CA CYS A 41 0.37 16.89 -3.87
C CYS A 41 -0.69 17.69 -3.10
N ASP A 42 -0.26 18.84 -2.60
CA ASP A 42 -1.09 19.88 -2.01
C ASP A 42 -1.40 20.98 -3.04
N LEU A 43 -0.60 21.05 -4.11
CA LEU A 43 -0.80 21.88 -5.31
C LEU A 43 -0.40 21.09 -6.56
N LEU A 44 -1.26 21.09 -7.58
CA LEU A 44 -0.96 20.53 -8.90
C LEU A 44 -0.63 21.67 -9.87
N VAL A 45 0.53 21.62 -10.50
CA VAL A 45 0.91 22.53 -11.59
C VAL A 45 1.16 21.71 -12.85
N VAL A 46 0.52 22.04 -13.96
CA VAL A 46 0.74 21.36 -15.25
C VAL A 46 1.11 22.35 -16.33
N ARG A 47 1.94 21.92 -17.28
CA ARG A 47 2.18 22.74 -18.47
C ARG A 47 0.96 22.81 -19.37
N ASP A 48 0.77 23.97 -19.99
CA ASP A 48 -0.34 24.24 -20.89
C ASP A 48 -0.19 23.47 -22.21
N THR A 49 -0.60 22.20 -22.16
CA THR A 49 -0.74 21.35 -23.34
C THR A 49 -2.12 20.71 -23.33
N PRO A 50 -2.78 20.52 -24.49
CA PRO A 50 -4.15 20.01 -24.55
C PRO A 50 -4.33 18.63 -23.89
N GLY A 51 -3.29 17.78 -23.96
CA GLY A 51 -3.29 16.46 -23.34
C GLY A 51 -3.16 16.51 -21.82
N LEU A 52 -2.26 17.35 -21.29
CA LEU A 52 -2.07 17.49 -19.86
C LEU A 52 -3.21 18.24 -19.18
N ARG A 53 -3.80 19.24 -19.85
CA ARG A 53 -4.96 19.98 -19.33
C ARG A 53 -6.14 19.05 -19.05
N HIS A 54 -6.49 18.18 -20.00
CA HIS A 54 -7.57 17.19 -19.80
C HIS A 54 -7.25 16.14 -18.72
N ALA A 55 -6.00 15.66 -18.66
CA ALA A 55 -5.58 14.72 -17.63
C ALA A 55 -5.65 15.36 -16.23
N ALA A 56 -5.13 16.57 -16.10
CA ALA A 56 -5.08 17.32 -14.86
C ALA A 56 -6.49 17.71 -14.36
N LEU A 57 -7.41 18.09 -15.25
CA LEU A 57 -8.81 18.34 -14.90
C LEU A 57 -9.47 17.08 -14.33
N ARG A 58 -9.25 15.92 -14.96
CA ARG A 58 -9.76 14.64 -14.42
C ARG A 58 -9.18 14.31 -13.04
N MET A 59 -7.90 14.62 -12.82
CA MET A 59 -7.20 14.41 -11.56
C MET A 59 -7.71 15.39 -10.48
N ALA A 60 -7.99 16.64 -10.84
CA ALA A 60 -8.54 17.66 -9.95
C ALA A 60 -10.00 17.37 -9.56
N LEU A 61 -10.82 16.81 -10.48
CA LEU A 61 -12.19 16.36 -10.18
C LEU A 61 -12.25 15.26 -9.13
N GLN A 62 -11.20 14.44 -8.99
CA GLN A 62 -11.11 13.42 -7.95
C GLN A 62 -10.78 14.01 -6.56
N ARG A 63 -10.35 15.28 -6.49
CA ARG A 63 -9.95 15.98 -5.26
C ARG A 63 -10.51 17.41 -5.23
N PRO A 64 -11.84 17.58 -5.05
CA PRO A 64 -12.47 18.90 -4.97
C PRO A 64 -11.91 19.66 -3.75
N GLY A 65 -11.17 20.74 -4.01
CA GLY A 65 -10.49 21.53 -2.98
C GLY A 65 -8.95 21.56 -3.10
N MET A 66 -8.37 20.79 -4.02
CA MET A 66 -6.94 20.90 -4.35
C MET A 66 -6.71 22.05 -5.37
N PRO A 67 -5.84 23.02 -5.05
CA PRO A 67 -5.40 24.02 -6.02
C PRO A 67 -4.79 23.37 -7.26
N PHE A 68 -5.22 23.82 -8.42
CA PHE A 68 -4.78 23.33 -9.72
C PHE A 68 -4.41 24.52 -10.61
N TRP A 69 -3.15 24.61 -11.00
CA TRP A 69 -2.62 25.68 -11.83
C TRP A 69 -2.06 25.16 -13.16
N ILE A 70 -2.17 26.00 -14.18
CA ILE A 70 -1.66 25.74 -15.51
C ILE A 70 -0.53 26.75 -15.78
N GLU A 71 0.67 26.25 -16.09
CA GLU A 71 1.83 27.04 -16.47
C GLU A 71 1.87 27.22 -18.00
N HIS A 72 1.79 28.47 -18.46
CA HIS A 72 1.99 28.86 -19.86
C HIS A 72 3.47 28.97 -20.23
N GLU A 73 3.79 29.01 -21.52
CA GLU A 73 5.16 29.14 -22.03
C GLU A 73 5.86 30.43 -21.56
N ASP A 74 5.09 31.50 -21.34
CA ASP A 74 5.58 32.78 -20.80
C ASP A 74 5.84 32.75 -19.28
N GLY A 75 5.60 31.59 -18.64
CA GLY A 75 5.66 31.42 -17.20
C GLY A 75 4.45 31.99 -16.45
N GLY A 76 3.40 32.45 -17.14
CA GLY A 76 2.12 32.80 -16.51
C GLY A 76 1.49 31.57 -15.84
N LEU A 77 0.92 31.75 -14.64
CA LEU A 77 0.14 30.70 -13.98
C LEU A 77 -1.34 31.08 -14.06
N VAL A 78 -2.19 30.13 -14.44
CA VAL A 78 -3.64 30.32 -14.54
C VAL A 78 -4.34 29.31 -13.63
N ASP A 79 -5.48 29.69 -13.03
CA ASP A 79 -6.30 28.73 -12.29
C ASP A 79 -6.96 27.75 -13.26
N GLY A 80 -6.59 26.48 -13.17
CA GLY A 80 -7.13 25.43 -14.02
C GLY A 80 -8.57 25.02 -13.67
N HIS A 81 -9.15 25.52 -12.57
CA HIS A 81 -10.58 25.41 -12.28
C HIS A 81 -11.40 26.56 -12.87
N ALA A 82 -10.76 27.67 -13.24
CA ALA A 82 -11.47 28.81 -13.82
C ALA A 82 -11.88 28.51 -15.27
N ARG A 83 -13.05 29.03 -15.67
CA ARG A 83 -13.52 28.96 -17.08
C ARG A 83 -12.81 29.95 -17.99
N GLU A 84 -12.15 30.95 -17.41
CA GLU A 84 -11.42 32.00 -18.12
C GLU A 84 -9.94 31.86 -17.79
N ASP A 85 -9.08 31.96 -18.81
CA ASP A 85 -7.62 31.87 -18.65
C ASP A 85 -7.05 33.20 -18.10
N ILE A 86 -7.43 33.55 -16.87
CA ILE A 86 -6.93 34.74 -16.17
C ILE A 86 -5.64 34.38 -15.45
N VAL A 87 -4.57 35.11 -15.75
CA VAL A 87 -3.27 34.97 -15.08
C VAL A 87 -3.41 35.31 -13.60
N LEU A 88 -2.95 34.40 -12.75
CA LEU A 88 -2.91 34.54 -11.29
C LEU A 88 -1.95 35.66 -10.89
N GLU A 89 -2.48 36.63 -10.15
CA GLU A 89 -1.68 37.68 -9.53
C GLU A 89 -0.81 37.12 -8.38
N ASP A 90 0.35 37.73 -8.15
CA ASP A 90 1.30 37.33 -7.10
C ASP A 90 0.65 37.24 -5.71
N ARG A 91 -0.27 38.17 -5.39
CA ARG A 91 -1.04 38.15 -4.12
C ARG A 91 -2.02 36.99 -4.02
N HIS A 92 -2.49 36.46 -5.15
CA HIS A 92 -3.33 35.27 -5.16
C HIS A 92 -2.46 34.02 -4.93
N ILE A 93 -1.33 33.93 -5.63
CA ILE A 93 -0.34 32.86 -5.49
C ILE A 93 0.14 32.78 -4.04
N GLU A 94 0.52 33.91 -3.44
CA GLU A 94 0.95 34.00 -2.05
C GLU A 94 -0.13 33.48 -1.09
N ARG A 95 -1.39 33.95 -1.22
CA ARG A 95 -2.48 33.51 -0.33
C ARG A 95 -2.71 32.01 -0.39
N VAL A 96 -2.69 31.40 -1.58
CA VAL A 96 -2.87 29.96 -1.74
C VAL A 96 -1.68 29.20 -1.17
N LEU A 97 -0.45 29.62 -1.47
CA LEU A 97 0.76 28.98 -0.97
C LEU A 97 0.90 29.09 0.56
N CYS A 98 0.52 30.23 1.14
CA CYS A 98 0.43 30.40 2.59
C CYS A 98 -0.66 29.49 3.17
N ALA A 99 -1.87 29.47 2.61
CA ALA A 99 -2.96 28.62 3.10
C ALA A 99 -2.59 27.13 3.13
N ILE A 100 -2.01 26.59 2.04
CA ILE A 100 -1.54 25.19 2.00
C ILE A 100 -0.33 24.95 2.91
N SER A 101 0.41 26.01 3.27
CA SER A 101 1.55 25.95 4.19
C SER A 101 1.17 26.16 5.67
N THR A 102 0.00 26.75 5.95
CA THR A 102 -0.48 27.12 7.31
C THR A 102 -1.55 26.20 7.86
N VAL A 103 -2.04 25.20 7.12
CA VAL A 103 -2.83 24.11 7.70
C VAL A 103 -1.92 23.24 8.58
N SER A 104 -1.65 23.73 9.78
CA SER A 104 -1.14 22.96 10.92
C SER A 104 -2.33 22.58 11.81
N PRO A 105 -2.62 21.29 12.04
CA PRO A 105 -3.34 20.89 13.23
C PRO A 105 -2.38 20.94 14.42
N GLY A 106 -2.74 21.73 15.44
CA GLY A 106 -2.50 21.51 16.87
C GLY A 106 -1.10 21.09 17.35
N ALA A 107 -0.46 21.97 18.10
CA ALA A 107 0.76 21.73 18.85
C ALA A 107 0.65 20.51 19.79
N ALA A 108 1.45 19.48 19.50
CA ALA A 108 2.13 18.63 20.49
C ALA A 108 3.20 17.80 19.76
N ALA A 109 4.46 18.23 19.86
CA ALA A 109 5.67 17.42 19.62
C ALA A 109 5.56 16.32 18.55
N ALA A 110 5.42 16.68 17.27
CA ALA A 110 5.48 15.71 16.18
C ALA A 110 6.93 15.59 15.69
N HIS A 111 7.59 14.50 16.07
CA HIS A 111 8.72 13.99 15.31
C HIS A 111 8.34 13.90 13.84
N ASP A 112 9.20 14.39 12.94
CA ASP A 112 9.07 14.30 11.48
C ASP A 112 8.57 12.90 11.10
N SER A 113 7.26 12.80 10.85
CA SER A 113 6.61 11.54 10.57
C SER A 113 6.52 11.40 9.05
N GLU A 114 7.41 10.59 8.48
CA GLU A 114 7.44 10.24 7.08
C GLU A 114 6.33 9.22 6.77
N CYS A 115 5.51 9.52 5.75
CA CYS A 115 4.47 8.61 5.28
C CYS A 115 5.07 7.58 4.32
N LEU A 116 5.10 6.31 4.75
CA LEU A 116 5.63 5.20 3.97
C LEU A 116 4.63 4.65 2.95
N ALA A 117 3.35 4.73 3.28
CA ALA A 117 2.29 4.17 2.46
C ALA A 117 0.96 4.86 2.78
N ARG A 118 0.15 5.09 1.74
CA ARG A 118 -1.20 5.64 1.84
C ARG A 118 -2.17 4.80 1.02
N GLY A 119 -3.35 4.56 1.59
CA GLY A 119 -4.41 3.77 0.97
C GLY A 119 -4.17 2.27 1.03
N ALA A 120 -5.25 1.50 0.90
CA ALA A 120 -5.27 0.09 1.26
C ALA A 120 -4.18 -0.72 0.56
N LYS A 121 -4.03 -0.58 -0.76
CA LYS A 121 -3.06 -1.35 -1.55
C LYS A 121 -1.61 -1.11 -1.10
N ALA A 122 -1.21 0.15 -0.92
CA ALA A 122 0.14 0.49 -0.52
C ALA A 122 0.39 0.08 0.94
N VAL A 123 -0.58 0.33 1.82
CA VAL A 123 -0.52 -0.04 3.23
C VAL A 123 -0.43 -1.56 3.38
N THR A 124 -1.30 -2.35 2.74
CA THR A 124 -1.23 -3.82 2.75
C THR A 124 0.11 -4.33 2.25
N ARG A 125 0.65 -3.75 1.17
CA ARG A 125 1.98 -4.14 0.64
C ARG A 125 3.07 -3.90 1.69
N GLU A 126 3.07 -2.73 2.33
CA GLU A 126 4.09 -2.36 3.30
C GLU A 126 3.96 -3.13 4.63
N LEU A 127 2.73 -3.36 5.12
CA LEU A 127 2.44 -4.23 6.25
C LEU A 127 3.01 -5.64 6.00
N ARG A 128 2.74 -6.22 4.83
CA ARG A 128 3.24 -7.56 4.47
C ARG A 128 4.77 -7.62 4.41
N ARG A 129 5.41 -6.56 3.89
CA ARG A 129 6.87 -6.45 3.86
C ARG A 129 7.44 -6.42 5.28
N ARG A 130 6.94 -5.53 6.14
CA ARG A 130 7.42 -5.38 7.52
C ARG A 130 7.11 -6.59 8.41
N LEU A 131 5.97 -7.25 8.22
CA LEU A 131 5.65 -8.52 8.91
C LEU A 131 6.62 -9.65 8.55
N ARG A 132 7.17 -9.63 7.32
CA ARG A 132 8.16 -10.61 6.87
C ARG A 132 9.53 -10.28 7.46
N ASP A 133 9.93 -9.01 7.37
CA ASP A 133 11.24 -8.53 7.82
C ASP A 133 11.32 -8.47 9.37
N ARG A 134 10.17 -8.47 10.07
CA ARG A 134 10.03 -8.34 11.53
C ARG A 134 10.73 -7.12 12.11
N GLN A 135 10.69 -6.01 11.38
CA GLN A 135 11.50 -4.83 11.70
C GLN A 135 10.70 -3.53 11.77
N GLY A 136 11.07 -2.76 12.79
CA GLY A 136 10.63 -1.40 13.02
C GLY A 136 9.30 -1.30 13.75
N ARG A 137 9.00 -0.06 14.14
CA ARG A 137 7.70 0.36 14.64
C ARG A 137 7.10 1.35 13.65
N THR A 138 5.81 1.24 13.39
CA THR A 138 5.08 2.17 12.52
C THR A 138 3.80 2.62 13.18
N ARG A 139 3.40 3.85 12.90
CA ARG A 139 2.06 4.34 13.22
C ARG A 139 1.16 4.06 12.02
N LEU A 140 0.04 3.38 12.26
CA LEU A 140 -1.03 3.23 11.29
C LEU A 140 -2.16 4.17 11.70
N VAL A 141 -2.41 5.19 10.89
CA VAL A 141 -3.48 6.17 11.09
C VAL A 141 -4.65 5.78 10.20
N LEU A 142 -5.81 5.53 10.79
CA LEU A 142 -7.04 5.21 10.05
C LEU A 142 -7.78 6.49 9.66
N GLY A 143 -8.67 6.41 8.66
CA GLY A 143 -9.44 7.57 8.17
C GLY A 143 -10.34 8.22 9.22
N ASN A 144 -10.76 7.45 10.23
CA ASN A 144 -11.52 7.94 11.39
C ASN A 144 -10.65 8.63 12.46
N GLY A 145 -9.35 8.79 12.22
CA GLY A 145 -8.41 9.39 13.16
C GLY A 145 -7.88 8.42 14.23
N GLN A 146 -8.28 7.15 14.22
CA GLN A 146 -7.75 6.14 15.14
C GLN A 146 -6.30 5.81 14.81
N ASP A 147 -5.43 5.88 15.82
CA ASP A 147 -4.04 5.49 15.74
C ASP A 147 -3.84 4.05 16.20
N LEU A 148 -3.02 3.31 15.47
CA LEU A 148 -2.53 1.99 15.86
C LEU A 148 -1.01 1.98 15.79
N LEU A 149 -0.36 1.62 16.89
CA LEU A 149 1.09 1.60 16.98
C LEU A 149 1.57 0.17 16.82
N LEU A 150 2.12 -0.13 15.65
CA LEU A 150 2.51 -1.49 15.26
C LEU A 150 3.98 -1.71 15.61
N ASP A 151 4.27 -2.79 16.34
CA ASP A 151 5.61 -3.29 16.56
C ASP A 151 5.76 -4.66 15.87
N PHE A 152 6.43 -4.67 14.73
CA PHE A 152 6.59 -5.89 13.92
C PHE A 152 7.62 -6.87 14.51
N GLY A 153 8.53 -6.38 15.36
CA GLY A 153 9.49 -7.22 16.05
C GLY A 153 8.81 -8.06 17.12
N ALA A 154 8.03 -7.39 17.97
CA ALA A 154 7.26 -8.00 19.05
C ALA A 154 5.94 -8.66 18.58
N ASP A 155 5.50 -8.41 17.34
CA ASP A 155 4.21 -8.86 16.80
C ASP A 155 3.01 -8.37 17.60
N ILE A 156 3.09 -7.11 18.06
CA ILE A 156 2.04 -6.46 18.86
C ILE A 156 1.55 -5.18 18.19
N VAL A 157 0.32 -4.82 18.52
CA VAL A 157 -0.25 -3.50 18.23
C VAL A 157 -0.73 -2.88 19.53
N ALA A 158 -0.31 -1.65 19.80
CA ALA A 158 -0.88 -0.84 20.86
C ALA A 158 -1.99 0.05 20.29
N VAL A 159 -3.08 0.20 21.03
CA VAL A 159 -4.31 0.88 20.59
C VAL A 159 -4.63 2.05 21.53
N PRO A 160 -4.03 3.23 21.34
CA PRO A 160 -4.36 4.43 22.12
C PRO A 160 -5.83 4.83 21.94
N GLY A 161 -6.46 5.39 22.98
CA GLY A 161 -7.81 5.97 22.88
C GLY A 161 -8.98 4.98 22.94
N ALA A 162 -8.70 3.69 23.20
CA ALA A 162 -9.65 2.64 23.58
C ALA A 162 -10.96 2.56 22.77
N PRO A 163 -10.93 2.09 21.51
CA PRO A 163 -12.09 1.42 20.93
C PRO A 163 -12.37 0.08 21.64
N ASP A 164 -13.61 -0.40 21.61
CA ASP A 164 -13.90 -1.79 21.99
C ASP A 164 -13.04 -2.71 21.10
N ALA A 165 -12.23 -3.56 21.73
CA ALA A 165 -11.36 -4.51 21.04
C ALA A 165 -12.12 -5.42 20.07
N ARG A 166 -13.44 -5.59 20.26
CA ARG A 166 -14.33 -6.35 19.37
C ARG A 166 -14.62 -5.66 18.05
N GLU A 167 -14.69 -4.33 18.03
CA GLU A 167 -15.02 -3.55 16.83
C GLU A 167 -13.79 -3.19 16.01
N LEU A 168 -12.62 -3.17 16.66
CA LEU A 168 -11.35 -2.80 16.05
C LEU A 168 -11.02 -3.56 14.74
N PRO A 169 -11.25 -4.88 14.60
CA PRO A 169 -11.01 -5.55 13.33
C PRO A 169 -11.84 -5.02 12.17
N ALA A 170 -13.13 -4.74 12.41
CA ALA A 170 -14.03 -4.22 11.39
C ALA A 170 -13.64 -2.79 11.00
N TRP A 171 -13.32 -1.95 11.98
CA TRP A 171 -12.84 -0.58 11.73
C TRP A 171 -11.51 -0.56 10.97
N LEU A 172 -10.59 -1.46 11.32
CA LEU A 172 -9.33 -1.60 10.61
C LEU A 172 -9.58 -2.03 9.16
N GLY A 173 -10.35 -3.11 8.94
CA GLY A 173 -10.59 -3.63 7.59
C GLY A 173 -11.32 -2.64 6.68
N THR A 174 -12.32 -1.93 7.20
CA THR A 174 -13.07 -0.90 6.43
C THR A 174 -12.29 0.42 6.28
N GLY A 175 -11.41 0.74 7.24
CA GLY A 175 -10.64 1.97 7.26
C GLY A 175 -9.35 1.96 6.44
N LEU A 176 -8.93 0.80 5.90
CA LEU A 176 -7.68 0.66 5.17
C LEU A 176 -7.59 1.54 3.91
N ASP A 177 -8.72 1.83 3.25
CA ASP A 177 -8.74 2.67 2.03
C ASP A 177 -8.23 4.09 2.28
N GLN A 178 -8.43 4.62 3.49
CA GLN A 178 -7.99 5.95 3.89
C GLN A 178 -6.79 5.91 4.84
N ALA A 179 -6.24 4.72 5.10
CA ALA A 179 -5.19 4.55 6.07
C ALA A 179 -3.84 5.10 5.58
N ARG A 180 -3.02 5.54 6.54
CA ARG A 180 -1.63 5.96 6.32
C ARG A 180 -0.71 5.20 7.26
N LEU A 181 0.40 4.73 6.73
CA LEU A 181 1.47 4.12 7.51
C LEU A 181 2.63 5.11 7.61
N GLU A 182 3.03 5.45 8.83
CA GLU A 182 3.96 6.53 9.12
C GLU A 182 5.11 6.05 10.03
N ILE A 183 6.30 6.64 9.87
CA ILE A 183 7.47 6.46 10.75
C ILE A 183 8.09 7.80 11.13
N PRO A 184 8.73 7.94 12.30
CA PRO A 184 8.76 6.93 13.35
C PRO A 184 7.40 6.80 14.04
N ALA A 185 7.10 5.62 14.56
CA ALA A 185 5.95 5.49 15.46
C ALA A 185 6.25 6.21 16.78
N PRO A 186 5.32 7.02 17.32
CA PRO A 186 5.47 7.54 18.66
C PRO A 186 5.49 6.37 19.68
N PRO A 187 6.09 6.57 20.86
CA PRO A 187 6.05 5.57 21.92
C PRO A 187 4.59 5.27 22.30
N ALA A 188 4.28 3.99 22.50
CA ALA A 188 2.96 3.60 22.94
C ALA A 188 2.70 4.07 24.38
N PRO A 189 1.55 4.71 24.67
CA PRO A 189 1.16 5.01 26.03
C PRO A 189 1.20 3.75 26.90
N GLU A 190 1.64 3.86 28.15
CA GLU A 190 1.76 2.71 29.06
C GLU A 190 0.42 1.97 29.20
N ASN A 191 -0.67 2.71 29.32
CA ASN A 191 -2.04 2.21 29.50
C ASN A 191 -2.73 1.74 28.22
N ALA A 192 -2.07 1.84 27.05
CA ALA A 192 -2.69 1.40 25.80
C ALA A 192 -2.82 -0.14 25.77
N PRO A 193 -4.01 -0.69 25.44
CA PRO A 193 -4.18 -2.11 25.20
C PRO A 193 -3.19 -2.61 24.15
N ARG A 194 -2.55 -3.76 24.43
CA ARG A 194 -1.60 -4.42 23.52
C ARG A 194 -2.22 -5.72 23.02
N LEU A 195 -2.48 -5.78 21.73
CA LEU A 195 -3.12 -6.92 21.08
C LEU A 195 -2.11 -7.63 20.15
N PRO A 196 -2.28 -8.94 19.87
CA PRO A 196 -1.46 -9.63 18.90
C PRO A 196 -1.71 -9.09 17.48
N LEU A 197 -0.67 -8.56 16.84
CA LEU A 197 -0.78 -7.86 15.56
C LEU A 197 -1.37 -8.75 14.47
N ARG A 198 -0.81 -9.95 14.26
CA ARG A 198 -1.31 -10.88 13.22
C ARG A 198 -2.72 -11.38 13.47
N THR A 199 -3.15 -11.50 14.74
CA THR A 199 -4.55 -11.87 15.05
C THR A 199 -5.49 -10.75 14.64
N LEU A 200 -5.14 -9.50 14.95
CA LEU A 200 -5.94 -8.34 14.57
C LEU A 200 -6.02 -8.22 13.04
N LEU A 201 -4.88 -8.28 12.35
CA LEU A 201 -4.83 -8.21 10.89
C LEU A 201 -5.59 -9.35 10.21
N TRP A 202 -5.54 -10.56 10.77
CA TRP A 202 -6.29 -11.69 10.24
C TRP A 202 -7.79 -11.43 10.26
N GLN A 203 -8.30 -10.92 11.38
CA GLN A 203 -9.71 -10.57 11.51
C GLN A 203 -10.08 -9.40 10.60
N ALA A 204 -9.24 -8.35 10.56
CA ALA A 204 -9.46 -7.20 9.68
C ALA A 204 -9.51 -7.58 8.19
N GLY A 205 -8.76 -8.61 7.78
CA GLY A 205 -8.81 -9.13 6.41
C GLY A 205 -10.17 -9.68 5.99
N GLN A 206 -11.10 -9.92 6.91
CA GLN A 206 -12.45 -10.41 6.63
C GLN A 206 -13.46 -9.25 6.46
N HIS A 207 -13.00 -7.99 6.48
CA HIS A 207 -13.83 -6.80 6.40
C HIS A 207 -13.34 -5.82 5.33
N GLY A 208 -14.27 -5.06 4.76
CA GLY A 208 -14.01 -3.98 3.83
C GLY A 208 -13.96 -4.40 2.35
N ASP A 209 -14.12 -3.42 1.46
CA ASP A 209 -14.21 -3.63 0.01
C ASP A 209 -12.90 -3.33 -0.73
N HIS A 210 -11.81 -3.10 0.00
CA HIS A 210 -10.51 -2.72 -0.55
C HIS A 210 -9.80 -3.88 -1.29
N TRP A 211 -10.42 -5.07 -1.31
CA TRP A 211 -9.92 -6.28 -1.94
C TRP A 211 -10.18 -6.36 -3.46
N ARG A 212 -10.88 -5.40 -4.07
CA ARG A 212 -11.25 -5.40 -5.52
C ARG A 212 -10.12 -5.83 -6.46
N ASP A 213 -8.92 -5.26 -6.30
CA ASP A 213 -7.74 -5.59 -7.12
C ASP A 213 -7.24 -7.03 -6.91
N LEU A 214 -7.36 -7.54 -5.68
CA LEU A 214 -6.99 -8.91 -5.32
C LEU A 214 -8.03 -9.89 -5.85
N ASP A 215 -9.30 -9.58 -5.66
CA ASP A 215 -10.43 -10.38 -6.11
C ASP A 215 -10.47 -10.51 -7.62
N ALA A 216 -10.24 -9.42 -8.37
CA ALA A 216 -10.14 -9.47 -9.82
C ALA A 216 -9.06 -10.46 -10.30
N LYS A 217 -7.94 -10.59 -9.57
CA LYS A 217 -6.88 -11.57 -9.91
C LYS A 217 -7.31 -12.99 -9.58
N LEU A 218 -7.96 -13.18 -8.43
CA LEU A 218 -8.48 -14.48 -8.00
C LEU A 218 -9.54 -15.00 -8.98
N ASP A 219 -10.44 -14.12 -9.40
CA ASP A 219 -11.50 -14.40 -10.38
C ASP A 219 -10.91 -14.63 -11.77
N GLY A 220 -9.82 -13.91 -12.12
CA GLY A 220 -8.99 -14.15 -13.31
C GLY A 220 -8.18 -15.46 -13.26
N GLY A 221 -8.39 -16.30 -12.24
CA GLY A 221 -7.82 -17.64 -12.15
C GLY A 221 -6.47 -17.73 -11.45
N ALA A 222 -5.97 -16.66 -10.84
CA ALA A 222 -4.73 -16.70 -10.06
C ALA A 222 -4.78 -17.81 -9.01
N VAL A 223 -3.64 -18.48 -8.81
CA VAL A 223 -3.51 -19.54 -7.81
C VAL A 223 -2.90 -18.97 -6.54
N VAL A 224 -3.45 -19.38 -5.41
CA VAL A 224 -2.99 -19.00 -4.08
C VAL A 224 -1.99 -20.05 -3.60
N ARG A 225 -0.85 -19.61 -3.09
CA ARG A 225 0.12 -20.46 -2.40
C ARG A 225 0.28 -19.98 -0.97
N LEU A 226 0.20 -20.90 -0.02
CA LEU A 226 0.55 -20.62 1.37
C LEU A 226 2.04 -20.87 1.58
N SER A 227 2.72 -19.95 2.27
CA SER A 227 4.16 -20.05 2.54
C SER A 227 4.48 -20.82 3.82
N ARG A 228 3.59 -20.74 4.82
CA ARG A 228 3.71 -21.38 6.13
C ARG A 228 2.33 -21.47 6.79
N TRP A 229 2.22 -22.29 7.83
CA TRP A 229 1.02 -22.32 8.65
C TRP A 229 0.76 -20.94 9.30
N PRO A 230 -0.48 -20.42 9.24
CA PRO A 230 -0.90 -19.30 10.07
C PRO A 230 -0.89 -19.64 11.55
N ASP A 231 -0.97 -18.62 12.41
CA ASP A 231 -1.02 -18.81 13.85
C ASP A 231 -2.26 -19.62 14.27
N PHE A 232 -2.09 -20.62 15.15
CA PHE A 232 -3.19 -21.43 15.66
C PHE A 232 -4.28 -20.60 16.32
N ARG A 233 -3.96 -19.45 16.91
CA ARG A 233 -4.95 -18.53 17.52
C ARG A 233 -5.99 -18.03 16.52
N VAL A 234 -5.64 -17.93 15.23
CA VAL A 234 -6.56 -17.48 14.18
C VAL A 234 -7.27 -18.63 13.47
N ILE A 235 -6.58 -19.76 13.25
CA ILE A 235 -7.17 -20.92 12.54
C ILE A 235 -7.97 -21.85 13.45
N ALA A 236 -7.68 -21.92 14.76
CA ALA A 236 -8.37 -22.84 15.69
C ALA A 236 -9.88 -22.56 15.81
N ARG A 237 -10.32 -21.35 15.44
CA ARG A 237 -11.73 -20.95 15.46
C ARG A 237 -12.47 -21.27 14.14
N GLN A 238 -11.76 -21.76 13.12
CA GLN A 238 -12.29 -22.01 11.79
C GLN A 238 -11.87 -23.42 11.33
N PRO A 239 -12.69 -24.46 11.56
CA PRO A 239 -12.34 -25.84 11.21
C PRO A 239 -12.01 -26.00 9.71
N GLU A 240 -12.67 -25.24 8.83
CA GLU A 240 -12.39 -25.17 7.40
C GLU A 240 -11.01 -24.59 7.09
N GLY A 241 -10.51 -23.70 7.95
CA GLY A 241 -9.20 -23.08 7.84
C GLY A 241 -8.07 -24.11 7.87
N PHE A 242 -8.18 -25.18 8.67
CA PHE A 242 -7.19 -26.26 8.68
C PHE A 242 -7.14 -27.03 7.36
N ARG A 243 -8.30 -27.27 6.75
CA ARG A 243 -8.42 -27.97 5.47
C ARG A 243 -7.81 -27.14 4.35
N LEU A 244 -8.09 -25.83 4.34
CA LEU A 244 -7.50 -24.88 3.39
C LEU A 244 -5.99 -24.77 3.55
N CYS A 245 -5.48 -24.64 4.79
CA CYS A 245 -4.04 -24.63 5.04
C CYS A 245 -3.35 -25.91 4.54
N SER A 246 -3.93 -27.07 4.85
CA SER A 246 -3.40 -28.37 4.45
C SER A 246 -3.31 -28.53 2.94
N LEU A 247 -4.31 -28.02 2.20
CA LEU A 247 -4.32 -28.02 0.75
C LEU A 247 -3.27 -27.05 0.17
N LEU A 248 -3.32 -25.78 0.60
CA LEU A 248 -2.56 -24.68 0.01
C LEU A 248 -1.06 -24.69 0.33
N LEU A 249 -0.65 -25.39 1.41
CA LEU A 249 0.76 -25.68 1.69
C LEU A 249 1.31 -26.79 0.81
N LYS A 250 0.49 -27.80 0.49
CA LYS A 250 0.90 -28.92 -0.36
C LYS A 250 0.99 -28.49 -1.83
N ARG A 251 0.02 -27.71 -2.31
CA ARG A 251 -0.01 -27.24 -3.70
C ARG A 251 -0.69 -25.87 -3.82
N PRO A 252 -0.20 -24.98 -4.72
CA PRO A 252 -0.95 -23.81 -5.10
C PRO A 252 -2.31 -24.21 -5.73
N ALA A 253 -3.36 -23.47 -5.43
CA ALA A 253 -4.70 -23.71 -5.99
C ALA A 253 -5.50 -22.42 -6.12
N SER A 254 -6.37 -22.36 -7.14
CA SER A 254 -7.32 -21.24 -7.32
C SER A 254 -8.48 -21.33 -6.31
N LEU A 255 -9.23 -20.22 -6.14
CA LEU A 255 -10.42 -20.21 -5.27
C LEU A 255 -11.41 -21.31 -5.63
N ARG A 256 -11.71 -21.46 -6.93
CA ARG A 256 -12.66 -22.46 -7.44
C ARG A 256 -12.20 -23.89 -7.15
N GLU A 257 -10.92 -24.17 -7.29
CA GLU A 257 -10.35 -25.49 -6.98
C GLU A 257 -10.42 -25.78 -5.48
N CYS A 258 -10.12 -24.80 -4.62
CA CYS A 258 -10.25 -24.93 -3.18
C CYS A 258 -11.70 -25.21 -2.76
N ALA A 259 -12.64 -24.40 -3.26
CA ALA A 259 -14.07 -24.55 -2.97
C ALA A 259 -14.59 -25.92 -3.41
N SER A 260 -14.30 -26.33 -4.65
CA SER A 260 -14.74 -27.61 -5.20
C SER A 260 -14.15 -28.83 -4.48
N MET A 261 -12.83 -28.83 -4.22
CA MET A 261 -12.18 -30.01 -3.62
C MET A 261 -12.48 -30.20 -2.13
N LEU A 262 -12.75 -29.10 -1.43
CA LEU A 262 -13.04 -29.14 0.00
C LEU A 262 -14.55 -29.09 0.29
N GLY A 263 -15.39 -28.87 -0.74
CA GLY A 263 -16.83 -28.69 -0.57
C GLY A 263 -17.13 -27.47 0.32
N LEU A 264 -16.47 -26.34 0.05
CA LEU A 264 -16.58 -25.11 0.81
C LEU A 264 -17.24 -24.01 -0.02
N GLU A 265 -17.93 -23.09 0.64
CA GLU A 265 -18.46 -21.88 0.02
C GLU A 265 -17.33 -20.98 -0.52
N SER A 266 -17.52 -20.43 -1.72
CA SER A 266 -16.49 -19.61 -2.39
C SER A 266 -16.13 -18.37 -1.57
N GLU A 267 -17.10 -17.74 -0.92
CA GLU A 267 -16.88 -16.58 -0.06
C GLU A 267 -16.08 -16.91 1.20
N LEU A 268 -16.26 -18.11 1.77
CA LEU A 268 -15.43 -18.55 2.89
C LEU A 268 -13.97 -18.70 2.47
N VAL A 269 -13.73 -19.32 1.31
CA VAL A 269 -12.37 -19.46 0.75
C VAL A 269 -11.78 -18.07 0.47
N ARG A 270 -12.58 -17.14 -0.06
CA ARG A 270 -12.17 -15.77 -0.37
C ARG A 270 -11.74 -15.01 0.89
N HIS A 271 -12.57 -14.97 1.93
CA HIS A 271 -12.22 -14.35 3.21
C HIS A 271 -10.97 -14.95 3.84
N PHE A 272 -10.81 -16.29 3.77
CA PHE A 272 -9.58 -16.94 4.23
C PHE A 272 -8.35 -16.42 3.46
N VAL A 273 -8.46 -16.30 2.14
CA VAL A 273 -7.36 -15.80 1.29
C VAL A 273 -7.04 -14.35 1.60
N HIS A 274 -8.03 -13.48 1.81
CA HIS A 274 -7.83 -12.10 2.21
C HIS A 274 -7.03 -12.00 3.50
N SER A 275 -7.46 -12.70 4.56
CA SER A 275 -6.77 -12.76 5.84
C SER A 275 -5.35 -13.31 5.73
N ALA A 276 -5.18 -14.44 5.04
CA ALA A 276 -3.88 -15.06 4.85
C ALA A 276 -2.93 -14.17 4.03
N TYR A 277 -3.47 -13.46 3.03
CA TYR A 277 -2.70 -12.54 2.20
C TYR A 277 -2.25 -11.32 2.99
N LEU A 278 -3.16 -10.67 3.73
CA LEU A 278 -2.87 -9.49 4.56
C LEU A 278 -1.77 -9.77 5.59
N CYS A 279 -1.86 -10.91 6.27
CA CYS A 279 -0.86 -11.33 7.27
C CYS A 279 0.47 -11.83 6.64
N GLY A 280 0.57 -11.84 5.32
CA GLY A 280 1.77 -12.28 4.60
C GLY A 280 1.99 -13.79 4.59
N TYR A 281 0.99 -14.59 4.96
CA TYR A 281 1.05 -16.05 4.87
C TYR A 281 0.85 -16.56 3.44
N ALA A 282 0.04 -15.86 2.65
CA ALA A 282 -0.26 -16.22 1.27
C ALA A 282 0.37 -15.29 0.24
N SER A 283 0.68 -15.86 -0.93
CA SER A 283 1.03 -15.14 -2.16
C SER A 283 0.14 -15.59 -3.31
N LEU A 284 -0.07 -14.68 -4.26
CA LEU A 284 -0.70 -15.00 -5.54
C LEU A 284 0.37 -15.32 -6.57
N GLN A 285 0.09 -16.32 -7.39
CA GLN A 285 0.84 -16.62 -8.60
C GLN A 285 -0.14 -16.50 -9.76
N ALA A 286 0.31 -15.83 -10.84
CA ALA A 286 -0.45 -15.89 -12.08
C ALA A 286 -0.62 -17.36 -12.44
N ARG A 287 -1.82 -17.76 -12.86
CA ARG A 287 -1.98 -19.08 -13.46
C ARG A 287 -1.13 -19.06 -14.70
N GLU A 288 -0.01 -19.78 -14.68
CA GLU A 288 0.69 -20.11 -15.90
C GLU A 288 -0.34 -20.81 -16.78
N GLY A 289 -0.85 -20.08 -17.76
CA GLY A 289 -1.64 -20.66 -18.82
C GLY A 289 -0.81 -21.79 -19.40
N ALA A 290 -1.49 -22.90 -19.71
CA ALA A 290 -0.97 -23.97 -20.54
C ALA A 290 -0.02 -23.37 -21.59
N ALA A 291 1.28 -23.50 -21.35
CA ALA A 291 2.25 -23.16 -22.37
C ALA A 291 1.91 -24.08 -23.54
N ALA A 292 1.63 -23.50 -24.70
CA ALA A 292 1.74 -24.23 -25.96
C ALA A 292 3.07 -25.01 -25.91
N PRO A 293 3.13 -26.27 -26.37
CA PRO A 293 4.36 -27.04 -26.33
C PRO A 293 5.41 -26.31 -27.16
N SER A 294 6.28 -25.56 -26.48
CA SER A 294 7.46 -24.98 -27.09
C SER A 294 8.40 -26.15 -27.37
N PRO A 295 8.94 -26.26 -28.60
CA PRO A 295 9.72 -27.41 -29.01
C PRO A 295 10.89 -27.59 -28.04
N ALA A 296 11.05 -28.82 -27.54
CA ALA A 296 12.08 -29.19 -26.60
C ALA A 296 13.48 -28.87 -27.18
N THR A 297 14.09 -27.81 -26.69
CA THR A 297 15.56 -27.68 -26.69
C THR A 297 16.09 -28.31 -25.41
N PRO A 298 16.98 -29.32 -25.49
CA PRO A 298 17.57 -29.92 -24.30
C PRO A 298 18.52 -28.88 -23.69
N ARG A 299 18.25 -28.45 -22.46
CA ARG A 299 19.22 -27.71 -21.64
C ARG A 299 19.65 -28.55 -20.46
N ASP A 300 20.96 -28.76 -20.43
CA ASP A 300 21.75 -29.41 -19.39
C ASP A 300 21.29 -29.07 -17.97
N THR A 301 20.92 -30.10 -17.22
CA THR A 301 20.77 -30.09 -15.76
C THR A 301 22.15 -30.29 -15.11
N GLY A 302 22.96 -29.24 -15.13
CA GLY A 302 24.19 -29.13 -14.34
C GLY A 302 23.89 -28.65 -12.92
N GLY A 303 24.03 -29.52 -11.91
CA GLY A 303 24.08 -29.11 -10.50
C GLY A 303 23.57 -30.12 -9.49
N ALA A 304 22.46 -30.80 -9.78
CA ALA A 304 21.85 -31.77 -8.84
C ALA A 304 22.25 -33.24 -9.11
N THR A 305 22.92 -33.51 -10.23
CA THR A 305 23.20 -34.88 -10.71
C THR A 305 24.54 -35.44 -10.24
N MET A 306 25.47 -34.61 -9.74
CA MET A 306 26.82 -35.07 -9.36
C MET A 306 26.80 -35.81 -8.02
N LEU A 307 26.11 -35.29 -7.01
CA LEU A 307 25.95 -35.96 -5.71
C LEU A 307 25.12 -37.25 -5.82
N ALA A 308 24.08 -37.25 -6.67
CA ALA A 308 23.26 -38.43 -6.94
C ALA A 308 24.01 -39.52 -7.73
N ARG A 309 25.10 -39.17 -8.43
CA ARG A 309 25.96 -40.11 -9.16
C ARG A 309 27.05 -40.69 -8.25
N VAL A 310 27.64 -39.85 -7.38
CA VAL A 310 28.60 -40.29 -6.34
C VAL A 310 27.95 -41.23 -5.31
N TRP A 311 26.70 -40.96 -4.92
CA TRP A 311 25.97 -41.85 -4.01
C TRP A 311 25.61 -43.22 -4.61
N ARG A 312 25.52 -43.31 -5.95
CA ARG A 312 25.28 -44.59 -6.64
C ARG A 312 26.56 -45.40 -6.83
N SER A 313 27.71 -44.76 -7.09
CA SER A 313 28.98 -45.48 -7.22
C SER A 313 29.44 -46.10 -5.90
N LEU A 314 29.15 -45.45 -4.76
CA LEU A 314 29.50 -45.99 -3.43
C LEU A 314 28.67 -47.22 -3.00
N ARG A 315 27.47 -47.43 -3.57
CA ARG A 315 26.67 -48.64 -3.30
C ARG A 315 27.06 -49.83 -4.17
N GLN A 316 27.64 -49.56 -5.35
CA GLN A 316 28.06 -50.62 -6.28
C GLN A 316 29.46 -51.17 -5.96
N ALA A 317 30.27 -50.47 -5.17
CA ALA A 317 31.59 -50.93 -4.73
C ALA A 317 31.56 -51.83 -3.47
N ARG A 318 30.40 -52.36 -3.09
CA ARG A 318 30.22 -53.22 -1.90
C ARG A 318 29.57 -54.58 -2.18
N HIS A 319 29.62 -55.03 -3.44
CA HIS A 319 29.33 -56.41 -3.85
C HIS A 319 30.45 -56.95 -4.71
#